data_AF-A0A2T4DI68-F1
#
_entry.id   AF-A0A2T4DI68-F1
#
_cell.length_a   1.000
_cell.length_b   1.000
_cell.length_c   1.000
_cell.angle_alpha   90.00
_cell.angle_beta   90.00
_cell.angle_gamma   90.00
#
_symmetry.space_group_name_H-M   'P 1'
#
loop_
_entity.id
_entity.type
_entity.pdbx_description
1 polymer ?
#
loop_
_entity_poly.entity_id
_entity_poly.type
_entity_poly.pdbx_seq_one_letter_code
_entity_poly.pdbx_strand_id
1 'polypeptide(L)'
;MADAQVMDLPNGSRNSGSSAFSDLIFADSRGAAEGNREGQVDEQFQLRGLEHNRLIDAATPLLGLVIRIRRLADYRAVEPLYQQVVDEIAAIDRELVEQGYDRPVVVAYRYVLCAFIDEAVLGTDWGAHSVWSQHSLLSRFHNETWGGEKVFAILARMEQEPARYRDMLSFIYLCLSLGFEGRYKVMENGRDEYDRIVRGLHEQLKALQEEQDPA
;
A
#
# COMPACT_ATOMS: atom_id res chain seq x y z
N MET A 1 -8.57 -9.96 -58.06
CA MET A 1 -9.86 -10.45 -57.50
C MET A 1 -9.45 -11.30 -56.30
N ALA A 2 -9.23 -10.67 -55.14
CA ALA A 2 -10.24 -10.33 -54.09
C ALA A 2 -10.76 -11.61 -53.41
N ASP A 3 -10.84 -11.77 -52.10
CA ASP A 3 -10.51 -10.97 -50.92
C ASP A 3 -10.45 -11.99 -49.76
N ALA A 4 -9.50 -11.85 -48.83
CA ALA A 4 -9.49 -12.64 -47.60
C ALA A 4 -10.25 -11.86 -46.51
N GLN A 5 -11.40 -12.38 -46.09
CA GLN A 5 -12.19 -11.79 -44.99
C GLN A 5 -11.58 -12.14 -43.63
N VAL A 6 -11.13 -11.09 -42.95
CA VAL A 6 -10.79 -11.03 -41.53
C VAL A 6 -12.10 -11.14 -40.73
N MET A 7 -12.18 -12.10 -39.80
CA MET A 7 -13.23 -12.12 -38.77
C MET A 7 -12.65 -11.58 -37.47
N ASP A 8 -13.18 -10.41 -37.09
CA ASP A 8 -12.94 -9.71 -35.82
C ASP A 8 -13.42 -10.53 -34.61
N LEU A 9 -12.57 -10.57 -33.57
CA LEU A 9 -12.97 -10.97 -32.22
C LEU A 9 -13.56 -9.75 -31.49
N PRO A 10 -14.62 -9.91 -30.67
CA PRO A 10 -15.22 -8.79 -29.97
C PRO A 10 -14.30 -8.25 -28.88
N ASN A 11 -14.13 -6.93 -28.97
CA ASN A 11 -13.42 -5.99 -28.14
C ASN A 11 -13.59 -6.21 -26.63
N GLY A 12 -12.47 -6.10 -25.90
CA GLY A 12 -12.41 -6.18 -24.44
C GLY A 12 -13.24 -5.10 -23.76
N SER A 13 -13.94 -5.52 -22.70
CA SER A 13 -14.65 -4.66 -21.76
C SER A 13 -13.69 -3.65 -21.14
N ARG A 14 -13.92 -2.37 -21.44
CA ARG A 14 -13.14 -1.23 -20.97
C ARG A 14 -13.49 -0.91 -19.52
N ASN A 15 -12.49 -1.10 -18.66
CA ASN A 15 -12.06 -0.23 -17.56
C ASN A 15 -13.08 0.82 -17.05
N SER A 16 -14.03 0.40 -16.19
CA SER A 16 -14.86 1.32 -15.39
C SER A 16 -14.34 1.48 -13.95
N GLY A 17 -13.24 0.79 -13.61
CA GLY A 17 -12.69 0.73 -12.25
C GLY A 17 -11.55 1.72 -11.98
N SER A 18 -11.19 2.59 -12.92
CA SER A 18 -10.06 3.53 -12.77
C SER A 18 -10.43 4.84 -12.04
N SER A 19 -11.72 5.18 -11.93
CA SER A 19 -12.14 6.51 -11.47
C SER A 19 -11.90 6.74 -9.98
N ALA A 20 -12.38 5.88 -9.07
CA ALA A 20 -12.48 6.25 -7.65
C ALA A 20 -11.12 6.46 -6.93
N PHE A 21 -10.12 5.62 -7.20
CA PHE A 21 -8.76 5.78 -6.68
C PHE A 21 -8.09 7.05 -7.23
N SER A 22 -8.20 7.26 -8.54
CA SER A 22 -7.69 8.47 -9.21
C SER A 22 -8.41 9.72 -8.69
N ASP A 23 -9.73 9.67 -8.52
CA ASP A 23 -10.54 10.74 -7.94
C ASP A 23 -10.09 11.07 -6.52
N LEU A 24 -9.78 10.07 -5.69
CA LEU A 24 -9.35 10.27 -4.31
C LEU A 24 -7.97 10.91 -4.19
N ILE A 25 -7.01 10.45 -5.01
CA ILE A 25 -5.64 10.96 -5.02
C ILE A 25 -5.57 12.32 -5.74
N PHE A 26 -6.38 12.53 -6.77
CA PHE A 26 -6.24 13.65 -7.71
C PHE A 26 -7.44 14.61 -7.77
N ALA A 27 -8.40 14.55 -6.83
CA ALA A 27 -9.60 15.42 -6.79
C ALA A 27 -9.29 16.93 -6.93
N ASP A 28 -8.10 17.37 -6.55
CA ASP A 28 -7.69 18.79 -6.58
C ASP A 28 -7.17 19.25 -7.97
N SER A 29 -6.90 18.32 -8.89
CA SER A 29 -6.25 18.60 -10.18
C SER A 29 -7.23 18.91 -11.34
N ARG A 30 -8.54 18.71 -11.15
CA ARG A 30 -9.55 18.89 -12.21
C ARG A 30 -9.97 20.35 -12.45
N GLY A 31 -9.32 21.31 -11.80
CA GLY A 31 -9.66 22.73 -11.86
C GLY A 31 -9.01 23.54 -12.99
N ALA A 32 -8.06 23.00 -13.76
CA ALA A 32 -7.33 23.81 -14.74
C ALA A 32 -6.73 23.00 -15.89
N ALA A 33 -7.50 22.72 -16.95
CA ALA A 33 -6.99 22.54 -18.31
C ALA A 33 -8.12 22.32 -19.33
N GLU A 34 -8.74 23.40 -19.81
CA GLU A 34 -9.32 23.40 -21.16
C GLU A 34 -8.23 23.91 -22.11
N GLY A 35 -7.70 23.03 -22.97
CA GLY A 35 -6.65 23.41 -23.91
C GLY A 35 -6.02 22.24 -24.67
N ASN A 36 -6.74 21.77 -25.68
CA ASN A 36 -6.32 20.98 -26.86
C ASN A 36 -4.81 20.65 -27.00
N ARG A 37 -4.43 19.35 -27.04
CA ARG A 37 -3.28 18.85 -27.83
C ARG A 37 -3.21 17.31 -27.90
N GLU A 38 -2.88 16.87 -29.11
CA GLU A 38 -2.61 15.49 -29.54
C GLU A 38 -1.38 14.91 -28.82
N GLY A 39 -1.41 13.60 -28.55
CA GLY A 39 -0.31 12.85 -27.93
C GLY A 39 -0.57 12.48 -26.47
N GLN A 40 -1.69 11.82 -26.18
CA GLN A 40 -2.01 11.36 -24.84
C GLN A 40 -1.18 10.11 -24.49
N VAL A 41 0.11 10.30 -24.22
CA VAL A 41 0.74 9.49 -23.17
C VAL A 41 -0.03 9.87 -21.91
N ASP A 42 -0.57 8.89 -21.20
CA ASP A 42 -1.21 9.13 -19.92
C ASP A 42 -0.11 9.55 -18.93
N GLU A 43 0.29 10.83 -18.99
CA GLU A 43 1.13 11.55 -18.03
C GLU A 43 0.36 11.76 -16.70
N GLN A 44 -0.49 10.81 -16.33
CA GLN A 44 -1.03 10.68 -14.99
C GLN A 44 0.13 10.23 -14.10
N PHE A 45 0.83 11.22 -13.52
CA PHE A 45 1.80 11.12 -12.42
C PHE A 45 2.17 9.67 -12.05
N GLN A 46 3.24 9.14 -12.63
CA GLN A 46 3.80 7.85 -12.19
C GLN A 46 4.32 8.01 -10.76
N LEU A 47 3.56 7.52 -9.78
CA LEU A 47 3.93 7.54 -8.35
C LEU A 47 4.97 6.46 -7.99
N ARG A 48 5.42 5.65 -8.96
CA ARG A 48 6.38 4.55 -8.79
C ARG A 48 7.59 4.74 -9.71
N GLY A 49 8.66 4.00 -9.47
CA GLY A 49 9.92 4.03 -10.22
C GLY A 49 10.95 5.03 -9.70
N LEU A 50 10.72 5.62 -8.52
CA LEU A 50 11.57 6.66 -7.93
C LEU A 50 12.30 6.18 -6.67
N GLU A 51 11.84 5.09 -6.06
CA GLU A 51 12.43 4.55 -4.84
C GLU A 51 13.34 3.36 -5.13
N HIS A 52 14.53 3.36 -4.51
CA HIS A 52 15.49 2.25 -4.65
C HIS A 52 14.99 0.98 -3.94
N ASN A 53 14.25 1.16 -2.83
CA ASN A 53 13.61 0.07 -2.12
C ASN A 53 12.31 -0.30 -2.84
N ARG A 54 12.31 -1.45 -3.53
CA ARG A 54 11.18 -1.87 -4.38
C ARG A 54 9.93 -2.22 -3.60
N LEU A 55 10.04 -2.59 -2.32
CA LEU A 55 8.86 -2.80 -1.46
C LEU A 55 8.14 -1.47 -1.21
N ILE A 56 8.89 -0.40 -0.96
CA ILE A 56 8.32 0.94 -0.80
C ILE A 56 7.79 1.44 -2.14
N ASP A 57 8.57 1.31 -3.22
CA ASP A 57 8.18 1.77 -4.55
C ASP A 57 6.85 1.16 -5.00
N ALA A 58 6.68 -0.16 -4.81
CA ALA A 58 5.45 -0.85 -5.12
C ALA A 58 4.27 -0.40 -4.22
N ALA A 59 4.53 -0.06 -2.96
CA ALA A 59 3.51 0.41 -2.02
C ALA A 59 3.09 1.87 -2.24
N THR A 60 3.90 2.71 -2.90
CA THR A 60 3.74 4.17 -2.92
C THR A 60 2.32 4.66 -3.20
N PRO A 61 1.59 4.13 -4.21
CA PRO A 61 0.21 4.56 -4.45
C PRO A 61 -0.73 4.29 -3.26
N LEU A 62 -0.57 3.14 -2.60
CA LEU A 62 -1.37 2.76 -1.43
C LEU A 62 -0.97 3.53 -0.17
N LEU A 63 0.31 3.88 -0.01
CA LEU A 63 0.77 4.78 1.05
C LEU A 63 0.12 6.16 0.92
N GLY A 64 0.11 6.72 -0.30
CA GLY A 64 -0.57 7.98 -0.61
C GLY A 64 -2.07 7.92 -0.33
N LEU A 65 -2.72 6.81 -0.70
CA LEU A 65 -4.13 6.56 -0.38
C LEU A 65 -4.39 6.59 1.13
N VAL A 66 -3.56 5.93 1.94
CA VAL A 66 -3.73 5.92 3.41
C VAL A 66 -3.62 7.33 3.99
N ILE A 67 -2.66 8.14 3.54
CA ILE A 67 -2.52 9.54 3.96
C ILE A 67 -3.80 10.33 3.64
N ARG A 68 -4.39 10.09 2.46
CA ARG A 68 -5.64 10.74 2.04
C ARG A 68 -6.83 10.30 2.89
N ILE A 69 -6.99 8.99 3.11
CA ILE A 69 -8.09 8.37 3.89
C ILE A 69 -8.16 8.97 5.29
N ARG A 70 -7.03 9.10 5.98
CA ARG A 70 -6.97 9.65 7.34
C ARG A 70 -7.46 11.09 7.45
N ARG A 71 -7.56 11.81 6.33
CA ARG A 71 -8.04 13.21 6.27
C ARG A 71 -9.48 13.33 5.73
N LEU A 72 -10.11 12.22 5.34
CA LEU A 72 -11.47 12.23 4.79
C LEU A 72 -12.50 12.06 5.91
N ALA A 73 -13.33 13.09 6.08
CA ALA A 73 -14.44 13.07 7.04
C ALA A 73 -15.59 12.14 6.59
N ASP A 74 -15.85 12.04 5.29
CA ASP A 74 -16.86 11.17 4.70
C ASP A 74 -16.37 10.63 3.35
N TYR A 75 -16.81 9.42 2.99
CA TYR A 75 -16.57 8.81 1.70
C TYR A 75 -17.63 7.74 1.39
N ARG A 76 -18.34 7.90 0.27
CA ARG A 76 -19.52 7.06 -0.06
C ARG A 76 -19.21 5.87 -0.97
N ALA A 77 -18.18 5.96 -1.81
CA ALA A 77 -17.84 4.94 -2.79
C ALA A 77 -16.86 3.90 -2.22
N VAL A 78 -17.15 3.38 -1.03
CA VAL A 78 -16.25 2.47 -0.29
C VAL A 78 -16.07 1.13 -0.99
N GLU A 79 -17.15 0.56 -1.54
CA GLU A 79 -17.11 -0.73 -2.25
C GLU A 79 -16.20 -0.69 -3.50
N PRO A 80 -16.32 0.30 -4.42
CA PRO A 80 -15.35 0.46 -5.50
C PRO A 80 -13.91 0.64 -5.03
N LEU A 81 -13.68 1.43 -3.96
CA LEU A 81 -12.35 1.62 -3.39
C LEU A 81 -11.77 0.31 -2.85
N TYR A 82 -12.57 -0.47 -2.15
CA TYR A 82 -12.16 -1.76 -1.62
C TYR A 82 -11.70 -2.69 -2.74
N GLN A 83 -12.47 -2.80 -3.82
CA GLN A 83 -12.11 -3.65 -4.95
C GLN A 83 -10.83 -3.17 -5.62
N GLN A 84 -10.65 -1.86 -5.80
CA GLN A 84 -9.41 -1.29 -6.35
C GLN A 84 -8.18 -1.65 -5.49
N VAL A 85 -8.28 -1.50 -4.17
CA VAL A 85 -7.17 -1.80 -3.26
C VAL A 85 -6.84 -3.30 -3.25
N VAL A 86 -7.86 -4.16 -3.30
CA VAL A 86 -7.68 -5.61 -3.43
C VAL A 86 -6.91 -5.95 -4.71
N ASP A 87 -7.32 -5.38 -5.85
CA ASP A 87 -6.70 -5.65 -7.14
C ASP A 87 -5.25 -5.14 -7.18
N GLU A 88 -5.00 -3.96 -6.60
CA GLU A 88 -3.68 -3.35 -6.49
C GLU A 88 -2.74 -4.19 -5.61
N ILE A 89 -3.20 -4.66 -4.44
CA ILE A 89 -2.41 -5.56 -3.57
C ILE A 89 -2.07 -6.85 -4.30
N ALA A 90 -3.02 -7.44 -5.03
CA ALA A 90 -2.77 -8.65 -5.81
C ALA A 90 -1.79 -8.41 -6.97
N ALA A 91 -1.79 -7.23 -7.58
CA ALA A 91 -0.82 -6.84 -8.60
C ALA A 91 0.60 -6.69 -8.01
N ILE A 92 0.73 -5.99 -6.88
CA ILE A 92 2.00 -5.83 -6.16
C ILE A 92 2.58 -7.19 -5.75
N ASP A 93 1.74 -8.10 -5.24
CA ASP A 93 2.18 -9.45 -4.84
C ASP A 93 2.85 -10.21 -6.00
N ARG A 94 2.24 -10.17 -7.19
CA ARG A 94 2.80 -10.78 -8.41
C ARG A 94 4.09 -10.09 -8.84
N GLU A 95 4.07 -8.76 -8.88
CA GLU A 95 5.21 -7.93 -9.26
C GLU A 95 6.45 -8.22 -8.40
N LEU A 96 6.30 -8.27 -7.07
CA LEU A 96 7.43 -8.51 -6.17
C LEU A 96 8.00 -9.92 -6.32
N VAL A 97 7.15 -10.92 -6.58
CA VAL A 97 7.60 -12.28 -6.91
C VAL A 97 8.38 -12.30 -8.23
N GLU A 98 7.90 -11.62 -9.27
CA GLU A 98 8.57 -11.50 -10.57
C GLU A 98 9.91 -10.76 -10.46
N GLN A 99 10.02 -9.80 -9.55
CA GLN A 99 11.25 -9.08 -9.23
C GLN A 99 12.26 -9.90 -8.41
N GLY A 100 11.90 -11.12 -7.99
CA GLY A 100 12.80 -12.07 -7.33
C GLY A 100 12.74 -12.06 -5.79
N TYR A 101 11.77 -11.40 -5.17
CA TYR A 101 11.60 -11.49 -3.72
C TYR A 101 11.15 -12.90 -3.30
N ASP A 102 11.72 -13.38 -2.20
CA ASP A 102 11.34 -14.64 -1.56
C ASP A 102 9.84 -14.63 -1.21
N ARG A 103 9.10 -15.70 -1.58
CA ARG A 103 7.66 -15.80 -1.27
C ARG A 103 7.31 -15.53 0.20
N PRO A 104 8.05 -16.04 1.20
CA PRO A 104 7.79 -15.69 2.61
C PRO A 104 7.90 -14.19 2.91
N VAL A 105 8.81 -13.47 2.25
CA VAL A 105 8.97 -12.02 2.39
C VAL A 105 7.78 -11.31 1.78
N VAL A 106 7.35 -11.70 0.57
CA VAL A 106 6.16 -11.12 -0.08
C VAL A 106 4.89 -11.34 0.75
N VAL A 107 4.72 -12.51 1.36
CA VAL A 107 3.59 -12.80 2.26
C VAL A 107 3.63 -11.91 3.50
N ALA A 108 4.81 -11.71 4.11
CA ALA A 108 4.97 -10.82 5.26
C ALA A 108 4.71 -9.35 4.89
N TYR A 109 5.23 -8.91 3.75
CA TYR A 109 4.98 -7.59 3.17
C TYR A 109 3.48 -7.34 2.95
N ARG A 110 2.78 -8.26 2.29
CA ARG A 110 1.33 -8.17 2.06
C ARG A 110 0.56 -8.10 3.37
N TYR A 111 0.98 -8.88 4.38
CA TYR A 111 0.37 -8.84 5.71
C TYR A 111 0.45 -7.44 6.33
N VAL A 112 1.66 -6.85 6.36
CA VAL A 112 1.89 -5.52 6.91
C VAL A 112 1.10 -4.45 6.15
N LEU A 113 1.08 -4.53 4.81
CA LEU A 113 0.34 -3.60 3.97
C LEU A 113 -1.18 -3.69 4.21
N CYS A 114 -1.73 -4.91 4.30
CA CYS A 114 -3.15 -5.11 4.62
C CYS A 114 -3.49 -4.54 6.00
N ALA A 115 -2.70 -4.85 7.03
CA ALA A 115 -2.91 -4.35 8.39
C ALA A 115 -2.86 -2.83 8.45
N PHE A 116 -1.92 -2.21 7.74
CA PHE A 116 -1.76 -0.75 7.67
C PHE A 116 -2.97 -0.06 7.05
N ILE A 117 -3.45 -0.56 5.91
CA ILE A 117 -4.60 0.01 5.21
C ILE A 117 -5.89 -0.24 6.00
N ASP A 118 -6.08 -1.45 6.52
CA ASP A 118 -7.25 -1.79 7.34
C ASP A 118 -7.36 -0.86 8.56
N GLU A 119 -6.26 -0.61 9.28
CA GLU A 119 -6.28 0.30 10.44
C GLU A 119 -6.65 1.73 10.05
N ALA A 120 -6.15 2.21 8.91
CA ALA A 120 -6.48 3.54 8.43
C ALA A 120 -7.96 3.67 8.03
N VAL A 121 -8.51 2.70 7.30
CA VAL A 121 -9.92 2.73 6.85
C VAL A 121 -10.87 2.52 8.03
N LEU A 122 -10.64 1.47 8.83
CA LEU A 122 -11.51 1.12 9.96
C LEU A 122 -11.42 2.13 11.11
N GLY A 123 -10.38 2.98 11.12
CA GLY A 123 -10.28 4.13 12.00
C GLY A 123 -11.19 5.30 11.64
N THR A 124 -11.88 5.26 10.48
CA THR A 124 -12.85 6.27 10.06
C THR A 124 -14.30 5.82 10.30
N ASP A 125 -15.22 6.77 10.51
CA ASP A 125 -16.64 6.46 10.70
C ASP A 125 -17.24 5.76 9.48
N TRP A 126 -16.95 6.23 8.27
CA TRP A 126 -17.47 5.64 7.04
C TRP A 126 -16.86 4.26 6.75
N GLY A 127 -15.59 4.03 7.09
CA GLY A 127 -14.93 2.73 6.92
C GLY A 127 -15.49 1.67 7.88
N ALA A 128 -15.67 2.03 9.15
CA ALA A 128 -16.23 1.14 10.18
C ALA A 128 -17.67 0.67 9.87
N HIS A 129 -18.46 1.49 9.16
CA HIS A 129 -19.85 1.19 8.78
C HIS A 129 -20.00 0.77 7.31
N SER A 130 -18.95 0.17 6.74
CA SER A 130 -18.93 -0.24 5.33
C SER A 130 -18.66 -1.74 5.15
N VAL A 131 -18.52 -2.14 3.89
CA VAL A 131 -18.08 -3.49 3.46
C VAL A 131 -16.72 -3.86 4.07
N TRP A 132 -15.88 -2.86 4.36
CA TRP A 132 -14.52 -3.05 4.83
C TRP A 132 -14.47 -3.65 6.24
N SER A 133 -15.45 -3.33 7.09
CA SER A 133 -15.55 -3.91 8.43
C SER A 133 -16.08 -5.35 8.41
N GLN A 134 -16.79 -5.74 7.36
CA GLN A 134 -17.28 -7.11 7.16
C GLN A 134 -16.22 -8.01 6.53
N HIS A 135 -15.42 -7.45 5.63
CA HIS A 135 -14.42 -8.17 4.83
C HIS A 135 -13.10 -7.39 4.77
N SER A 136 -12.40 -7.26 5.89
CA SER A 136 -11.09 -6.56 5.91
C SER A 136 -10.08 -7.19 4.94
N LEU A 137 -9.04 -6.44 4.57
CA LEU A 137 -7.98 -6.95 3.70
C LEU A 137 -7.25 -8.12 4.36
N LEU A 138 -6.97 -8.04 5.66
CA LEU A 138 -6.41 -9.16 6.43
C LEU A 138 -7.32 -10.40 6.38
N SER A 139 -8.63 -10.23 6.49
CA SER A 139 -9.56 -11.36 6.41
C SER A 139 -9.51 -11.99 5.02
N ARG A 140 -9.46 -11.17 3.97
CA ARG A 140 -9.41 -11.64 2.58
C ARG A 140 -8.10 -12.35 2.22
N PHE A 141 -6.95 -11.75 2.54
CA PHE A 141 -5.64 -12.21 2.07
C PHE A 141 -4.93 -13.17 3.02
N HIS A 142 -5.30 -13.16 4.30
CA HIS A 142 -4.63 -13.90 5.36
C HIS A 142 -5.59 -14.70 6.26
N ASN A 143 -6.91 -14.60 6.03
CA ASN A 143 -7.93 -15.26 6.85
C ASN A 143 -7.80 -14.88 8.34
N GLU A 144 -7.50 -13.61 8.61
CA GLU A 144 -7.29 -13.06 9.95
C GLU A 144 -8.13 -11.80 10.18
N THR A 145 -8.64 -11.63 11.39
CA THR A 145 -9.53 -10.51 11.74
C THR A 145 -8.82 -9.37 12.47
N TRP A 146 -7.60 -9.60 12.98
CA TRP A 146 -6.82 -8.59 13.68
C TRP A 146 -5.32 -8.83 13.49
N GLY A 147 -4.60 -7.85 12.93
CA GLY A 147 -3.16 -7.97 12.66
C GLY A 147 -2.26 -7.03 13.46
N GLY A 148 -2.83 -6.24 14.38
CA GLY A 148 -2.11 -5.22 15.14
C GLY A 148 -0.96 -5.75 16.00
N GLU A 149 -0.99 -7.02 16.40
CA GLU A 149 0.12 -7.67 17.11
C GLU A 149 1.11 -8.36 16.18
N LYS A 150 0.61 -9.05 15.14
CA LYS A 150 1.47 -9.85 14.26
C LYS A 150 2.41 -8.99 13.42
N VAL A 151 2.05 -7.74 13.10
CA VAL A 151 2.98 -6.79 12.45
C VAL A 151 4.25 -6.61 13.29
N PHE A 152 4.14 -6.45 14.62
CA PHE A 152 5.30 -6.31 15.49
C PHE A 152 6.06 -7.62 15.70
N ALA A 153 5.40 -8.78 15.62
CA ALA A 153 6.07 -10.07 15.59
C ALA A 153 6.87 -10.28 14.28
N ILE A 154 6.32 -9.85 13.15
CA ILE A 154 7.03 -9.83 11.85
C ILE A 154 8.25 -8.91 11.96
N LEU A 155 8.08 -7.69 12.48
CA LEU A 155 9.17 -6.75 12.70
C LEU A 155 10.29 -7.39 13.53
N ALA A 156 9.98 -7.89 14.72
CA ALA A 156 10.96 -8.49 15.62
C ALA A 156 11.70 -9.70 15.01
N ARG A 157 11.06 -10.45 14.10
CA ARG A 157 11.70 -11.53 13.35
C ARG A 157 12.68 -11.00 12.30
N MET A 158 12.30 -9.97 11.56
CA MET A 158 13.14 -9.37 10.51
C MET A 158 14.34 -8.61 11.10
N GLU A 159 14.19 -8.02 12.29
CA GLU A 159 15.27 -7.35 13.02
C GLU A 159 16.42 -8.30 13.41
N GLN A 160 16.21 -9.63 13.36
CA GLN A 160 17.26 -10.63 13.62
C GLN A 160 18.26 -10.77 12.45
N GLU A 161 17.87 -10.42 11.23
CA GLU A 161 18.74 -10.44 10.04
C GLU A 161 18.61 -9.09 9.28
N PRO A 162 19.00 -7.97 9.90
CA PRO A 162 18.60 -6.64 9.44
C PRO A 162 19.21 -6.26 8.09
N ALA A 163 20.42 -6.72 7.78
CA ALA A 163 21.03 -6.54 6.46
C ALA A 163 20.26 -7.27 5.35
N ARG A 164 19.72 -8.46 5.65
CA ARG A 164 18.91 -9.25 4.70
C ARG A 164 17.54 -8.62 4.46
N TYR A 165 16.91 -8.11 5.53
CA TYR A 165 15.54 -7.60 5.49
C TYR A 165 15.44 -6.09 5.50
N ARG A 166 16.51 -5.38 5.11
CA ARG A 166 16.58 -3.91 5.11
C ARG A 166 15.39 -3.25 4.42
N ASP A 167 15.01 -3.74 3.23
CA ASP A 167 13.89 -3.19 2.47
C ASP A 167 12.58 -3.31 3.25
N MET A 168 12.35 -4.47 3.86
CA MET A 168 11.15 -4.75 4.66
C MET A 168 11.12 -3.93 5.95
N LEU A 169 12.27 -3.79 6.63
CA LEU A 169 12.40 -2.95 7.83
C LEU A 169 12.12 -1.48 7.50
N SER A 170 12.63 -0.98 6.38
CA SER A 170 12.38 0.39 5.91
C SER A 170 10.89 0.60 5.57
N PHE A 171 10.25 -0.39 4.93
CA PHE A 171 8.82 -0.35 4.64
C PHE A 171 7.97 -0.34 5.93
N ILE A 172 8.29 -1.20 6.91
CA ILE A 172 7.60 -1.21 8.21
C ILE A 172 7.78 0.14 8.93
N TYR A 173 9.01 0.66 8.94
CA TYR A 173 9.30 1.98 9.52
C TYR A 173 8.45 3.09 8.90
N LEU A 174 8.28 3.06 7.58
CA LEU A 174 7.42 4.02 6.88
C LEU A 174 5.95 3.87 7.28
N CYS A 175 5.41 2.64 7.35
CA CYS A 175 4.04 2.40 7.84
C CYS A 175 3.82 2.92 9.27
N LEU A 176 4.79 2.71 10.17
CA LEU A 176 4.76 3.24 11.53
C LEU A 176 4.77 4.77 11.51
N SER A 177 5.68 5.38 10.76
CA SER A 177 5.80 6.84 10.63
C SER A 177 4.55 7.51 10.06
N LEU A 178 3.81 6.79 9.21
CA LEU A 178 2.53 7.21 8.63
C LEU A 178 1.32 6.91 9.54
N GLY A 179 1.58 6.47 10.78
CA GLY A 179 0.61 6.40 11.86
C GLY A 179 -0.02 5.03 12.06
N PHE A 180 0.61 3.94 11.60
CA PHE A 180 0.26 2.60 12.07
C PHE A 180 0.60 2.47 13.56
N GLU A 181 -0.36 2.12 14.40
CA GLU A 181 -0.19 1.95 15.85
C GLU A 181 -0.35 0.48 16.27
N GLY A 182 -1.20 -0.28 15.58
CA GLY A 182 -1.50 -1.67 15.87
C GLY A 182 -1.95 -1.87 17.32
N ARG A 183 -1.39 -2.90 17.98
CA ARG A 183 -1.73 -3.22 19.38
C ARG A 183 -1.46 -2.07 20.36
N TYR A 184 -0.51 -1.19 20.06
CA TYR A 184 -0.08 -0.13 20.97
C TYR A 184 -1.12 0.97 21.15
N LYS A 185 -2.08 1.09 20.23
CA LYS A 185 -3.17 2.07 20.32
C LYS A 185 -4.04 1.91 21.57
N VAL A 186 -4.19 0.68 22.08
CA VAL A 186 -5.10 0.33 23.18
C VAL A 186 -4.39 -0.24 24.40
N MET A 187 -3.06 -0.39 24.36
CA MET A 187 -2.26 -0.92 25.46
C MET A 187 -1.97 0.16 26.51
N GLU A 188 -1.96 -0.23 27.78
CA GLU A 188 -1.46 0.59 28.87
C GLU A 188 0.04 0.87 28.65
N ASN A 189 0.47 2.13 28.75
CA ASN A 189 1.81 2.60 28.37
C ASN A 189 2.20 2.30 26.91
N GLY A 190 1.21 2.05 26.04
CA GLY A 190 1.45 1.65 24.65
C GLY A 190 2.22 2.70 23.83
N ARG A 191 1.98 3.99 24.09
CA ARG A 191 2.68 5.10 23.43
C ARG A 191 4.19 5.06 23.66
N ASP A 192 4.62 4.87 24.91
CA ASP A 192 6.05 4.87 25.26
C ASP A 192 6.78 3.64 24.69
N GLU A 193 6.11 2.49 24.62
CA GLU A 193 6.66 1.30 23.97
C GLU A 193 6.74 1.46 22.45
N TYR A 194 5.68 1.99 21.84
CA TYR A 194 5.66 2.33 20.43
C TYR A 194 6.80 3.28 20.04
N ASP A 195 6.98 4.37 20.78
CA ASP A 195 8.03 5.35 20.51
C ASP A 195 9.44 4.79 20.75
N ARG A 196 9.59 3.78 21.61
CA ARG A 196 10.86 3.03 21.74
C ARG A 196 11.13 2.16 20.52
N ILE A 197 10.12 1.44 20.02
CA ILE A 197 10.24 0.59 18.84
C ILE A 197 10.58 1.42 17.60
N VAL A 198 9.85 2.50 17.36
CA VAL A 198 10.09 3.39 16.20
C VAL A 198 11.50 3.98 16.24
N ARG A 199 11.97 4.42 17.41
CA ARG A 199 13.35 4.93 17.58
C ARG A 199 14.40 3.85 17.35
N GLY A 200 14.23 2.67 17.93
CA GLY A 200 15.17 1.55 17.75
C GLY A 200 15.28 1.12 16.29
N LEU A 201 14.15 1.01 15.60
CA LEU A 201 14.11 0.68 14.17
C LEU A 201 14.80 1.76 13.32
N HIS A 202 14.57 3.03 13.61
CA HIS A 202 15.25 4.14 12.93
C HIS A 202 16.78 4.10 13.12
N GLU A 203 17.24 3.89 14.36
CA GLU A 203 18.67 3.76 14.67
C GLU A 203 19.31 2.57 13.93
N GLN A 204 18.63 1.43 13.89
CA GLN A 204 19.10 0.25 13.16
C GLN A 204 19.19 0.50 11.65
N LEU A 205 18.18 1.12 11.05
CA LEU A 205 18.19 1.47 9.63
C LEU A 205 19.30 2.47 9.28
N LYS A 206 19.54 3.45 10.16
CA LYS A 206 20.63 4.41 10.00
C LYS A 206 22.00 3.71 10.02
N ALA A 207 22.23 2.81 10.97
CA ALA A 207 23.47 2.05 11.05
C ALA A 207 23.73 1.22 9.77
N LEU A 208 22.69 0.57 9.23
CA LEU A 208 22.79 -0.17 7.97
C LEU A 208 23.13 0.72 6.77
N GLN A 209 22.72 1.98 6.77
CA GLN A 209 23.06 2.93 5.71
C GLN A 209 24.53 3.36 5.82
N GLU A 210 25.03 3.65 7.03
CA GLU A 210 26.42 4.03 7.28
C GLU A 210 27.41 2.90 6.93
N GLU A 211 27.02 1.63 7.09
CA GLU A 211 27.85 0.48 6.69
C GLU A 211 28.00 0.34 5.16
N GLN A 212 27.06 0.85 4.37
CA GLN A 212 27.05 0.71 2.91
C GLN A 212 27.78 1.84 2.19
N ASP A 213 27.81 3.03 2.80
CA ASP A 213 28.53 4.20 2.29
C ASP A 213 29.67 4.60 3.26
N PRO A 214 30.73 3.77 3.40
CA PRO A 214 31.89 4.18 4.17
C PRO A 214 32.56 5.39 3.49
N ALA A 215 32.73 6.46 4.25
CA ALA A 215 33.30 7.74 3.82
C ALA A 215 34.67 7.64 3.13
#